data_AF-A0A183AJC9-F1
#
_entry.id   AF-A0A183AJC9-F1
#
_cell.length_a   1.000
_cell.length_b   1.000
_cell.length_c   1.000
_cell.angle_alpha   90.00
_cell.angle_beta   90.00
_cell.angle_gamma   90.00
#
_symmetry.space_group_name_H-M   'P 1'
#
loop_
_entity.id
_entity.type
_entity.pdbx_description
1 polymer ?
#
loop_
_entity_poly.entity_id
_entity_poly.type
_entity_poly.pdbx_seq_one_letter_code
_entity_poly.pdbx_strand_id
1 'polypeptide(L)'
;MQNPSHQALSLNQAFRRLFHLLAAGLLLPGSAGVIDPCEPGNIRLHTALSLADQDELCCTAQTLLRVLMHGGYDTLFHFDENADGATRERFLAAASAECKVPIEWSESVGLLPSAECPSPETTEPNKTPVSVST
;
A
#
# COMPACT_ATOMS: atom_id res chain seq x y z
N MET A 1 -3.60 17.93 2.41
CA MET A 1 -4.51 18.73 1.54
C MET A 1 -4.02 18.73 0.08
N GLN A 2 -3.68 17.56 -0.47
CA GLN A 2 -3.10 17.47 -1.82
C GLN A 2 -4.21 17.24 -2.85
N ASN A 3 -4.84 18.27 -3.40
CA ASN A 3 -5.81 18.12 -4.49
C ASN A 3 -5.82 19.42 -5.34
N PRO A 4 -6.36 19.38 -6.57
CA PRO A 4 -6.32 20.54 -7.47
C PRO A 4 -7.07 21.77 -6.95
N SER A 5 -8.08 21.60 -6.10
CA SER A 5 -8.80 22.73 -5.51
C SER A 5 -8.08 23.34 -4.31
N HIS A 6 -7.00 22.72 -3.83
CA HIS A 6 -6.25 23.11 -2.63
C HIS A 6 -7.13 23.34 -1.39
N GLN A 7 -8.33 22.74 -1.36
CA GLN A 7 -9.28 22.83 -0.26
C GLN A 7 -9.35 21.49 0.48
N ALA A 8 -9.80 21.51 1.74
CA ALA A 8 -10.05 20.27 2.46
C ALA A 8 -11.19 19.49 1.76
N LEU A 9 -10.94 18.21 1.47
CA LEU A 9 -12.00 17.32 1.00
C LEU A 9 -12.94 17.00 2.16
N SER A 10 -14.21 16.76 1.85
CA SER A 10 -15.14 16.20 2.85
C SER A 10 -14.63 14.86 3.36
N LEU A 11 -14.97 14.49 4.61
CA LEU A 11 -14.48 13.26 5.24
C LEU A 11 -14.73 12.03 4.37
N ASN A 12 -15.94 11.89 3.83
CA ASN A 12 -16.31 10.75 2.98
C ASN A 12 -15.45 10.67 1.71
N GLN A 13 -15.17 11.81 1.07
CA GLN A 13 -14.34 11.87 -0.13
C GLN A 13 -12.88 11.57 0.20
N ALA A 14 -12.36 12.14 1.29
CA ALA A 14 -10.99 11.90 1.74
C ALA A 14 -10.76 10.43 2.10
N PHE A 15 -11.70 9.82 2.83
CA PHE A 15 -11.65 8.43 3.25
C PHE A 15 -11.66 7.47 2.06
N ARG A 16 -12.60 7.66 1.11
CA ARG A 16 -12.61 6.87 -0.13
C ARG A 16 -11.32 7.04 -0.91
N ARG A 17 -10.80 8.27 -0.99
CA ARG A 17 -9.57 8.56 -1.73
C ARG A 17 -8.36 7.84 -1.14
N LEU A 18 -8.27 7.72 0.19
CA LEU A 18 -7.19 6.97 0.84
C LEU A 18 -7.13 5.55 0.29
N PHE A 19 -8.24 4.82 0.32
CA PHE A 19 -8.31 3.45 -0.20
C PHE A 19 -8.02 3.37 -1.69
N HIS A 20 -8.52 4.30 -2.51
CA HIS A 20 -8.18 4.33 -3.93
C HIS A 20 -6.68 4.50 -4.18
N LEU A 21 -6.01 5.38 -3.42
CA LEU A 21 -4.57 5.61 -3.59
C LEU A 21 -3.75 4.40 -3.14
N LEU A 22 -4.11 3.80 -1.99
CA LEU A 22 -3.44 2.60 -1.51
C LEU A 22 -3.64 1.40 -2.46
N ALA A 23 -4.88 1.18 -2.90
CA ALA A 23 -5.22 0.12 -3.85
C ALA A 23 -4.57 0.29 -5.23
N ALA A 24 -4.30 1.54 -5.64
CA ALA A 24 -3.56 1.85 -6.87
C ALA A 24 -2.04 1.71 -6.73
N GLY A 25 -1.54 1.28 -5.56
CA GLY A 25 -0.12 1.00 -5.35
C GLY A 25 0.69 2.22 -4.94
N LEU A 26 0.11 3.23 -4.26
CA LEU A 26 0.87 4.39 -3.77
C LEU A 26 2.10 3.98 -2.96
N LEU A 27 2.05 2.86 -2.23
CA LEU A 27 3.14 2.36 -1.38
C LEU A 27 3.89 1.16 -1.97
N LEU A 28 3.68 0.84 -3.25
CA LEU A 28 4.39 -0.25 -3.93
C LEU A 28 5.75 0.20 -4.49
N PRO A 29 6.67 -0.73 -4.78
CA PRO A 29 7.95 -0.41 -5.39
C PRO A 29 7.79 0.31 -6.73
N GLY A 30 8.63 1.32 -6.96
CA GLY A 30 8.56 2.15 -8.17
C GLY A 30 7.55 3.31 -8.08
N SER A 31 6.70 3.35 -7.06
CA SER A 31 5.86 4.51 -6.77
C SER A 31 6.69 5.70 -6.26
N ALA A 32 6.23 6.91 -6.55
CA ALA A 32 6.74 8.13 -5.91
C ALA A 32 6.51 8.12 -4.39
N GLY A 33 5.48 7.39 -3.93
CA GLY A 33 5.16 7.25 -2.52
C GLY A 33 4.72 8.55 -1.86
N VAL A 34 4.78 8.53 -0.53
CA VAL A 34 4.68 9.74 0.30
C VAL A 34 6.08 10.04 0.80
N ILE A 35 6.56 11.25 0.55
CA ILE A 35 7.86 11.72 1.02
C ILE A 35 7.71 12.14 2.48
N ASP A 36 8.63 11.72 3.32
CA ASP A 36 8.72 12.19 4.70
C ASP A 36 9.16 13.67 4.71
N PRO A 37 8.32 14.60 5.21
CA PRO A 37 8.67 16.01 5.27
C PRO A 37 9.66 16.37 6.40
N CYS A 38 9.87 15.45 7.35
CA CYS A 38 10.72 15.67 8.52
C CYS A 38 12.16 15.19 8.31
N GLU A 39 12.40 14.33 7.32
CA GLU A 39 13.73 13.78 7.02
C GLU A 39 14.38 14.46 5.81
N PRO A 40 15.66 14.86 5.90
CA PRO A 40 16.41 15.34 4.75
C PRO A 40 16.64 14.20 3.74
N GLY A 41 16.61 14.51 2.44
CA GLY A 41 16.97 13.54 1.40
C GLY A 41 15.80 12.89 0.66
N ASN A 42 14.59 13.45 0.76
CA ASN A 42 13.43 13.01 -0.02
C ASN A 42 13.10 11.51 0.20
N ILE A 43 13.24 11.07 1.46
CA ILE A 43 13.02 9.68 1.87
C ILE A 43 11.53 9.35 1.70
N ARG A 44 11.24 8.21 1.08
CA ARG A 44 9.86 7.76 0.85
C ARG A 44 9.42 6.86 2.01
N LEU A 45 8.25 7.14 2.60
CA LEU A 45 7.76 6.41 3.78
C LEU A 45 7.64 4.90 3.56
N HIS A 46 7.28 4.44 2.36
CA HIS A 46 7.09 3.01 2.11
C HIS A 46 8.41 2.21 2.09
N THR A 47 9.58 2.86 1.96
CA THR A 47 10.86 2.13 1.96
C THR A 47 11.23 1.56 3.31
N ALA A 48 10.54 1.96 4.38
CA ALA A 48 10.67 1.35 5.71
C ALA A 48 9.92 0.01 5.83
N LEU A 49 8.98 -0.27 4.92
CA LEU A 49 8.19 -1.51 4.91
C LEU A 49 8.88 -2.58 4.05
N SER A 50 8.75 -3.86 4.43
CA SER A 50 9.22 -4.95 3.57
C SER A 50 8.37 -5.05 2.30
N LEU A 51 8.90 -5.68 1.25
CA LEU A 51 8.14 -5.86 0.01
C LEU A 51 6.86 -6.70 0.21
N ALA A 52 6.93 -7.69 1.11
CA ALA A 52 5.78 -8.50 1.48
C ALA A 52 4.71 -7.65 2.18
N ASP A 53 5.10 -6.79 3.13
CA ASP A 53 4.16 -5.90 3.83
C ASP A 53 3.53 -4.88 2.88
N GLN A 54 4.31 -4.35 1.92
CA GLN A 54 3.80 -3.43 0.90
C GLN A 54 2.73 -4.09 0.01
N ASP A 55 2.97 -5.33 -0.40
CA ASP A 55 2.02 -6.12 -1.19
C ASP A 55 0.76 -6.47 -0.40
N GLU A 56 0.92 -6.93 0.85
CA GLU A 56 -0.19 -7.24 1.75
C GLU A 56 -1.07 -6.02 2.01
N LEU A 57 -0.46 -4.85 2.24
CA LEU A 57 -1.16 -3.59 2.43
C LEU A 57 -1.96 -3.20 1.18
N CYS A 58 -1.38 -3.35 -0.01
CA CYS A 58 -2.05 -3.07 -1.28
C CYS A 58 -3.26 -4.01 -1.50
N CYS A 59 -3.07 -5.31 -1.31
CA CYS A 59 -4.11 -6.33 -1.45
C CYS A 59 -5.27 -6.10 -0.47
N THR A 60 -4.93 -5.75 0.78
CA THR A 60 -5.91 -5.40 1.81
C THR A 60 -6.70 -4.16 1.40
N ALA A 61 -6.02 -3.10 0.93
CA ALA A 61 -6.67 -1.88 0.48
C ALA A 61 -7.59 -2.11 -0.74
N GLN A 62 -7.20 -2.96 -1.69
CA GLN A 62 -8.03 -3.35 -2.84
C GLN A 62 -9.31 -4.08 -2.40
N THR A 63 -9.21 -4.96 -1.42
CA THR A 63 -10.37 -5.70 -0.89
C THR A 63 -11.31 -4.77 -0.12
N LEU A 64 -10.76 -3.95 0.78
CA LEU A 64 -11.55 -2.97 1.55
C LEU A 64 -12.20 -1.92 0.65
N LEU A 65 -11.53 -1.50 -0.43
CA LEU A 65 -12.11 -0.58 -1.41
C LEU A 65 -13.34 -1.19 -2.09
N ARG A 66 -13.31 -2.48 -2.44
CA ARG A 66 -14.46 -3.18 -3.02
C ARG A 66 -15.64 -3.20 -2.04
N VAL A 67 -15.40 -3.54 -0.78
CA VAL A 67 -16.43 -3.50 0.28
C VAL A 67 -17.02 -2.07 0.40
N LEU A 68 -16.17 -1.05 0.44
CA LEU A 68 -16.57 0.35 0.57
C LEU A 68 -17.42 0.86 -0.60
N MET A 69 -17.11 0.39 -1.82
CA MET A 69 -17.83 0.75 -3.04
C MET A 69 -19.18 0.04 -3.17
N HIS A 70 -19.31 -1.17 -2.63
CA HIS A 70 -20.58 -1.90 -2.55
C HIS A 70 -21.43 -1.54 -1.32
N GLY A 71 -20.95 -0.63 -0.48
CA GLY A 71 -21.72 -0.08 0.63
C GLY A 71 -21.68 -0.90 1.92
N GLY A 72 -20.69 -1.78 2.08
CA GLY A 72 -20.49 -2.59 3.30
C GLY A 72 -19.90 -1.78 4.46
N TYR A 73 -20.52 -0.67 4.84
CA TYR A 73 -20.01 0.23 5.88
C TYR A 73 -20.12 -0.38 7.28
N ASP A 74 -21.17 -1.15 7.55
CA ASP A 74 -21.38 -1.70 8.88
C ASP A 74 -20.31 -2.75 9.17
N THR A 75 -20.08 -3.67 8.23
CA THR A 75 -18.97 -4.63 8.35
C THR A 75 -17.62 -3.92 8.43
N LEU A 76 -17.38 -2.86 7.66
CA LEU A 76 -16.07 -2.20 7.63
C LEU A 76 -15.74 -1.44 8.93
N PHE A 77 -16.73 -0.86 9.61
CA PHE A 77 -16.51 -0.05 10.82
C PHE A 77 -16.85 -0.76 12.14
N HIS A 78 -17.70 -1.79 12.12
CA HIS A 78 -18.16 -2.49 13.33
C HIS A 78 -17.67 -3.94 13.43
N PHE A 79 -16.84 -4.41 12.49
CA PHE A 79 -16.24 -5.73 12.63
C PHE A 79 -15.23 -5.73 13.77
N ASP A 80 -15.48 -6.56 14.78
CA ASP A 80 -14.60 -6.73 15.92
C ASP A 80 -13.54 -7.80 15.61
N GLU A 81 -12.32 -7.36 15.37
CA GLU A 81 -11.17 -8.23 15.15
C GLU A 81 -10.69 -8.95 16.42
N ASN A 82 -11.09 -8.48 17.61
CA ASN A 82 -10.70 -9.08 18.89
C ASN A 82 -11.71 -10.11 19.39
N ALA A 83 -12.86 -10.24 18.72
CA ALA A 83 -13.84 -11.25 19.04
C ALA A 83 -13.30 -12.65 18.74
N ASP A 84 -13.67 -13.63 19.56
CA ASP A 84 -13.29 -15.03 19.34
C ASP A 84 -13.75 -15.49 17.94
N GLY A 85 -12.77 -15.99 17.16
CA GLY A 85 -13.00 -16.44 15.79
C GLY A 85 -13.18 -15.31 14.76
N ALA A 86 -12.64 -14.12 15.02
CA ALA A 86 -12.47 -13.09 13.99
C ALA A 86 -11.38 -13.52 13.00
N THR A 87 -11.78 -14.07 11.86
CA THR A 87 -10.88 -14.46 10.77
C THR A 87 -11.18 -13.67 9.50
N ARG A 88 -10.23 -13.65 8.56
CA ARG A 88 -10.41 -13.00 7.25
C ARG A 88 -11.61 -13.56 6.51
N GLU A 89 -11.83 -14.87 6.58
CA GLU A 89 -12.95 -15.55 5.93
C GLU A 89 -14.29 -15.09 6.49
N ARG A 90 -14.35 -14.88 7.81
CA ARG A 90 -15.56 -14.38 8.47
C ARG A 90 -15.87 -12.94 8.07
N PHE A 91 -14.85 -12.09 8.00
CA PHE A 91 -14.99 -10.73 7.48
C PHE A 91 -15.54 -10.75 6.04
N LEU A 92 -14.97 -11.58 5.16
CA LEU A 92 -15.40 -11.70 3.77
C LEU A 92 -16.84 -12.21 3.65
N ALA A 93 -17.23 -13.18 4.47
CA ALA A 93 -18.59 -13.70 4.50
C ALA A 93 -19.60 -12.63 4.93
N ALA A 94 -19.29 -11.87 5.99
CA ALA A 94 -20.11 -10.75 6.45
C ALA A 94 -20.20 -9.65 5.38
N ALA A 95 -19.07 -9.24 4.81
CA ALA A 95 -19.01 -8.20 3.80
C ALA A 95 -19.76 -8.62 2.52
N SER A 96 -19.62 -9.86 2.07
CA SER A 96 -20.33 -10.37 0.89
C SER A 96 -21.84 -10.45 1.12
N ALA A 97 -22.28 -10.82 2.33
CA ALA A 97 -23.69 -10.86 2.70
C ALA A 97 -24.32 -9.45 2.70
N GLU A 98 -23.61 -8.46 3.26
CA GLU A 98 -24.06 -7.07 3.30
C GLU A 98 -24.07 -6.45 1.89
N CYS A 99 -23.00 -6.65 1.12
CA CYS A 99 -22.81 -6.08 -0.22
C CYS A 99 -23.66 -6.75 -1.30
N LYS A 100 -24.22 -7.95 -1.04
CA LYS A 100 -24.97 -8.78 -2.00
C LYS A 100 -24.17 -9.13 -3.26
N VAL A 101 -22.85 -9.12 -3.16
CA VAL A 101 -21.89 -9.43 -4.23
C VAL A 101 -20.81 -10.31 -3.62
N PRO A 102 -20.33 -11.35 -4.33
CA PRO A 102 -19.20 -12.14 -3.84
C PRO A 102 -17.94 -11.27 -3.77
N ILE A 103 -17.38 -11.11 -2.57
CA ILE A 103 -16.11 -10.41 -2.34
C ILE A 103 -15.07 -11.45 -1.94
N GLU A 104 -14.06 -11.61 -2.77
CA GLU A 104 -12.90 -12.48 -2.50
C GLU A 104 -11.68 -11.65 -2.09
N TRP A 105 -10.77 -12.23 -1.33
CA TRP A 105 -9.53 -11.54 -0.96
C TRP A 105 -8.63 -11.37 -2.18
N SER A 106 -7.98 -10.21 -2.34
CA SER A 106 -6.95 -10.04 -3.38
C SER A 106 -5.75 -10.93 -3.08
N GLU A 107 -5.30 -11.71 -4.05
CA GLU A 107 -4.12 -12.57 -3.91
C GLU A 107 -2.83 -11.76 -3.78
N SER A 108 -1.94 -12.21 -2.90
CA SER A 108 -0.59 -11.64 -2.78
C SER A 108 0.25 -12.00 -4.01
N VAL A 109 0.91 -11.00 -4.59
CA VAL A 109 1.82 -11.16 -5.73
C VAL A 109 3.25 -11.39 -5.24
N GLY A 110 3.56 -10.95 -4.02
CA GLY A 110 4.88 -11.04 -3.41
C GLY A 110 5.16 -12.42 -2.80
N LEU A 111 5.64 -13.36 -3.61
CA LEU A 111 6.70 -14.36 -3.30
C LEU A 111 6.68 -15.49 -4.34
N LEU A 112 7.27 -15.25 -5.51
CA LEU A 112 8.02 -16.32 -6.19
C LEU A 112 9.40 -16.39 -5.52
N PRO A 113 9.87 -17.57 -5.07
CA PRO A 113 11.12 -17.75 -4.31
C PRO A 113 12.42 -17.48 -5.10
N SER A 114 12.39 -16.63 -6.14
CA SER A 114 13.55 -16.38 -7.01
C SER A 114 13.76 -14.91 -7.37
N ALA A 115 13.02 -13.99 -6.77
CA ALA A 115 13.24 -12.55 -6.96
C ALA A 115 13.88 -11.96 -5.70
N GLU A 116 15.18 -12.22 -5.49
CA GLU A 116 15.97 -11.39 -4.58
C GLU A 116 15.86 -9.91 -4.99
N CYS A 117 15.60 -9.04 -4.03
CA CYS A 117 15.71 -7.60 -4.20
C CYS A 117 17.12 -7.27 -4.70
N PRO A 118 17.32 -6.50 -5.79
CA PRO A 118 18.62 -5.96 -6.08
C PRO A 118 19.02 -5.02 -4.92
N SER A 119 20.12 -5.36 -4.25
CA SER A 119 20.76 -4.51 -3.24
C SER A 119 20.99 -3.10 -3.83
N PRO A 120 20.91 -2.04 -3.02
CA PRO A 120 21.25 -0.70 -3.49
C PRO A 120 22.70 -0.70 -3.95
N GLU A 121 22.93 -0.58 -5.27
CA GLU A 121 24.26 -0.38 -5.84
C GLU A 121 24.81 0.93 -5.27
N THR A 122 25.69 0.83 -4.28
CA THR A 122 26.62 1.90 -3.92
C THR A 122 27.57 2.09 -5.10
N THR A 123 27.25 3.02 -5.99
CA THR A 123 28.17 3.50 -7.02
C THR A 123 29.27 4.31 -6.33
N GLU A 124 30.35 3.66 -5.90
CA GLU A 124 31.59 4.38 -5.57
C GLU A 124 32.28 4.82 -6.87
N PRO A 125 32.65 6.11 -7.03
CA PRO A 125 33.38 6.56 -8.20
C PRO A 125 34.83 6.05 -8.14
N ASN A 126 35.15 5.08 -9.01
CA ASN A 126 36.50 4.53 -9.19
C ASN A 126 37.49 5.64 -9.61
N LYS A 127 38.32 6.11 -8.67
CA LYS A 127 39.51 6.92 -8.95
C LYS A 127 40.62 5.99 -9.43
N THR A 128 40.81 5.90 -10.75
CA THR A 128 42.05 5.37 -11.31
C THR A 128 43.01 6.53 -11.64
N PRO A 129 44.27 6.50 -11.18
CA PRO A 129 45.25 7.51 -11.51
C PRO A 129 45.79 7.26 -12.93
N VAL A 130 45.66 8.25 -13.82
CA VAL A 130 46.32 8.23 -15.13
C VAL A 130 47.80 8.54 -14.92
N SER A 131 48.65 7.51 -14.96
CA SER A 131 50.11 7.67 -15.06
C SER A 131 50.48 8.04 -16.49
N VAL A 132 50.88 9.28 -16.70
CA VAL A 132 51.52 9.74 -17.93
C VAL A 132 53.00 9.37 -17.87
N SER A 133 53.47 8.55 -18.79
CA SER A 133 54.89 8.23 -18.99
C SER A 133 55.33 8.69 -20.37
N THR A 134 56.32 9.59 -20.33
CA THR A 134 57.34 9.98 -21.33
C THR A 134 56.90 10.68 -22.61
#